data_AF-A0A8T7GNH1-F1
#
_entry.id   AF-A0A8T7GNH1-F1
#
_cell.length_a   1.000
_cell.length_b   1.000
_cell.length_c   1.000
_cell.angle_alpha   90.00
_cell.angle_beta   90.00
_cell.angle_gamma   90.00
#
_symmetry.space_group_name_H-M   'P 1'
#
loop_
_entity.id
_entity.type
_entity.pdbx_description
1 polymer ?
#
loop_
_entity_poly.entity_id
_entity_poly.type
_entity_poly.pdbx_seq_one_letter_code
_entity_poly.pdbx_strand_id
1 'polypeptide(L)'
;MISSKKLIKSESNPKYFLVYCTLAGLLASIGISGLLFLVDVISQAPIGTFFAVIGVSLGYYDYNIAPYIGLVLHIATGTVAGNLLGQGVILWNKLNLNNFRRGIVLGIITGVSLWIILFLPLATFIIQPKLDSFYNSAPNQYVFQISQQFTGLYLLVTAGALFFHIVYGAILGFLAGRFVELNTSKFTRTNQL
;
A
#
# COMPACT_ATOMS: atom_id res chain seq x y z
N MET A 1 -26.71 37.62 -15.86
CA MET A 1 -26.87 36.44 -14.99
C MET A 1 -25.69 35.50 -15.25
N ILE A 2 -24.56 35.72 -14.57
CA ILE A 2 -23.32 34.98 -14.81
C ILE A 2 -23.36 33.68 -14.00
N SER A 3 -23.17 32.57 -14.73
CA SER A 3 -23.22 31.19 -14.26
C SER A 3 -22.35 30.95 -13.02
N SER A 4 -23.00 30.64 -11.88
CA SER A 4 -22.39 30.31 -10.60
C SER A 4 -21.78 28.89 -10.53
N LYS A 5 -21.65 28.18 -11.66
CA LYS A 5 -21.15 26.79 -11.68
C LYS A 5 -19.62 26.64 -11.73
N LYS A 6 -18.86 27.72 -11.50
CA LYS A 6 -17.36 27.68 -11.56
C LYS A 6 -16.65 27.83 -10.21
N LEU A 7 -17.37 27.78 -9.09
CA LEU A 7 -16.81 28.12 -7.78
C LEU A 7 -16.99 27.02 -6.75
N ILE A 8 -16.31 25.87 -6.91
CA ILE A 8 -15.68 25.11 -5.81
C ILE A 8 -14.50 24.31 -6.39
N LYS A 9 -13.49 25.00 -6.96
CA LYS A 9 -12.16 24.39 -6.97
C LYS A 9 -11.72 24.44 -5.52
N SER A 10 -11.69 23.30 -4.85
CA SER A 10 -11.18 23.19 -3.47
C SER A 10 -9.89 24.01 -3.37
N GLU A 11 -9.95 25.16 -2.69
CA GLU A 11 -8.78 25.93 -2.27
C GLU A 11 -8.01 25.19 -1.16
N SER A 12 -8.00 23.86 -1.19
CA SER A 12 -7.08 23.09 -0.36
C SER A 12 -5.68 23.36 -0.89
N ASN A 13 -4.88 24.10 -0.13
CA ASN A 13 -3.47 24.30 -0.42
C ASN A 13 -2.82 22.92 -0.70
N PRO A 14 -2.11 22.76 -1.85
CA PRO A 14 -1.63 21.48 -2.35
C PRO A 14 -0.79 20.71 -1.32
N LYS A 15 -0.13 21.42 -0.39
CA LYS A 15 0.61 20.80 0.72
C LYS A 15 -0.31 19.97 1.64
N TYR A 16 -1.47 20.51 2.03
CA TYR A 16 -2.41 19.76 2.89
C TYR A 16 -3.02 18.56 2.18
N PHE A 17 -3.29 18.70 0.89
CA PHE A 17 -3.79 17.60 0.07
C PHE A 17 -2.78 16.43 0.03
N LEU A 18 -1.50 16.71 -0.21
CA LEU A 18 -0.45 15.70 -0.19
C LEU A 18 -0.30 15.03 1.17
N VAL A 19 -0.40 15.79 2.27
CA VAL A 19 -0.37 15.24 3.63
C VAL A 19 -1.53 14.27 3.85
N TYR A 20 -2.75 14.61 3.40
CA TYR A 20 -3.90 13.71 3.52
C TYR A 20 -3.73 12.42 2.73
N CYS A 21 -3.24 12.48 1.49
CA CYS A 21 -2.99 11.28 0.70
C CYS A 21 -1.86 10.42 1.30
N THR A 22 -0.81 11.05 1.85
CA THR A 22 0.28 10.36 2.56
C THR A 22 -0.23 9.63 3.80
N LEU A 23 -1.02 10.31 4.63
CA LEU A 23 -1.63 9.73 5.83
C LEU A 23 -2.59 8.59 5.47
N ALA A 24 -3.39 8.75 4.41
CA ALA A 24 -4.25 7.70 3.91
C ALA A 24 -3.45 6.46 3.45
N GLY A 25 -2.31 6.65 2.78
CA GLY A 25 -1.40 5.55 2.40
C GLY A 25 -0.80 4.85 3.61
N LEU A 26 -0.36 5.60 4.61
CA LEU A 26 0.13 5.06 5.88
C LEU A 26 -0.94 4.18 6.55
N LEU A 27 -2.15 4.71 6.76
CA LEU A 27 -3.25 3.98 7.42
C LEU A 27 -3.69 2.75 6.63
N ALA A 28 -3.78 2.86 5.30
CA ALA A 28 -4.10 1.73 4.43
C ALA A 28 -3.01 0.64 4.52
N SER A 29 -1.73 1.02 4.54
CA SER A 29 -0.62 0.08 4.65
C SER A 29 -0.59 -0.63 6.01
N ILE A 30 -0.91 0.06 7.11
CA ILE A 30 -1.07 -0.55 8.44
C ILE A 30 -2.22 -1.55 8.43
N GLY A 31 -3.37 -1.18 7.85
CA GLY A 31 -4.54 -2.05 7.76
C GLY A 31 -4.25 -3.35 7.00
N ILE A 32 -3.61 -3.25 5.83
CA ILE A 32 -3.22 -4.43 5.06
C ILE A 32 -2.13 -5.24 5.77
N SER A 33 -1.21 -4.58 6.46
CA SER A 33 -0.18 -5.29 7.23
C SER A 33 -0.80 -6.15 8.34
N GLY A 34 -1.83 -5.65 9.01
CA GLY A 34 -2.64 -6.42 9.95
C GLY A 34 -3.31 -7.64 9.31
N LEU A 35 -3.84 -7.50 8.09
CA LEU A 35 -4.41 -8.63 7.35
C LEU A 35 -3.34 -9.66 6.95
N LEU A 36 -2.13 -9.25 6.61
CA LEU A 36 -1.03 -10.18 6.28
C LEU A 36 -0.61 -11.01 7.50
N PHE A 37 -0.57 -10.42 8.70
CA PHE A 37 -0.38 -11.21 9.94
C PHE A 37 -1.51 -12.21 10.16
N LEU A 38 -2.74 -11.89 9.78
CA LEU A 38 -3.85 -12.85 9.84
C LEU A 38 -3.67 -13.99 8.84
N VAL A 39 -3.12 -13.71 7.65
CA VAL A 39 -2.74 -14.76 6.70
C VAL A 39 -1.68 -15.67 7.30
N ASP A 40 -0.65 -15.13 7.98
CA ASP A 40 0.33 -15.96 8.69
C ASP A 40 -0.36 -16.96 9.63
N VAL A 41 -1.30 -16.49 10.46
CA VAL A 41 -2.04 -17.33 11.41
C VAL A 41 -2.87 -18.41 10.71
N ILE A 42 -3.64 -18.04 9.67
CA ILE A 42 -4.51 -18.98 8.95
C ILE A 42 -3.69 -20.01 8.17
N SER A 43 -2.52 -19.61 7.66
CA SER A 43 -1.58 -20.49 6.97
C SER A 43 -0.68 -21.29 7.91
N GLN A 44 -0.89 -21.20 9.24
CA GLN A 44 -0.06 -21.84 10.26
C GLN A 44 1.43 -21.47 10.15
N ALA A 45 1.71 -20.27 9.63
CA ALA A 45 3.02 -19.66 9.61
C ALA A 45 3.36 -19.05 10.98
N PRO A 46 4.65 -18.97 11.34
CA PRO A 46 5.07 -18.01 12.36
C PRO A 46 4.60 -16.59 12.01
N ILE A 47 4.15 -15.84 13.00
CA ILE A 47 3.68 -14.46 12.79
C ILE A 47 4.83 -13.60 12.25
N GLY A 48 4.56 -12.87 11.16
CA GLY A 48 5.54 -12.03 10.48
C GLY A 48 6.28 -12.72 9.34
N THR A 49 5.90 -13.95 8.99
CA THR A 49 6.56 -14.73 7.93
C THR A 49 6.48 -14.03 6.56
N PHE A 50 5.34 -13.45 6.18
CA PHE A 50 5.25 -12.66 4.94
C PHE A 50 6.22 -11.47 4.90
N PHE A 51 6.43 -10.79 6.03
CA PHE A 51 7.38 -9.68 6.11
C PHE A 51 8.83 -10.18 6.17
N ALA A 52 9.06 -11.31 6.83
CA ALA A 52 10.37 -11.93 6.90
C ALA A 52 10.92 -12.25 5.53
N VAL A 53 10.08 -12.69 4.58
CA VAL A 53 10.46 -12.93 3.17
C VAL A 53 11.18 -11.71 2.59
N ILE A 54 10.68 -10.50 2.82
CA ILE A 54 11.31 -9.26 2.36
C ILE A 54 12.68 -9.07 3.05
N GLY A 55 12.73 -9.22 4.37
CA GLY A 55 13.95 -9.04 5.15
C GLY A 55 15.07 -10.02 4.75
N VAL A 56 14.75 -11.31 4.65
CA VAL A 56 15.72 -12.36 4.29
C VAL A 56 16.18 -12.22 2.84
N SER A 57 15.30 -11.78 1.92
CA SER A 57 15.71 -11.46 0.53
C SER A 57 16.71 -10.30 0.47
N LEU A 58 16.71 -9.40 1.45
CA LEU A 58 17.68 -8.29 1.58
C LEU A 58 18.94 -8.65 2.40
N GLY A 59 19.05 -9.89 2.89
CA GLY A 59 20.22 -10.37 3.62
C GLY A 59 20.11 -10.29 5.15
N TYR A 60 18.96 -9.93 5.70
CA TYR A 60 18.71 -9.99 7.14
C TYR A 60 18.25 -11.40 7.53
N TYR A 61 19.13 -12.19 8.14
CA TYR A 61 18.86 -13.61 8.46
C TYR A 61 18.52 -13.86 9.92
N ASP A 62 18.40 -12.81 10.73
CA ASP A 62 18.00 -12.90 12.13
C ASP A 62 16.48 -12.91 12.26
N TYR A 63 15.95 -13.88 13.01
CA TYR A 63 14.52 -14.08 13.25
C TYR A 63 13.84 -12.85 13.87
N ASN A 64 14.54 -12.12 14.74
CA ASN A 64 14.01 -10.95 15.43
C ASN A 64 14.14 -9.66 14.62
N ILE A 65 14.84 -9.66 13.48
CA ILE A 65 15.09 -8.44 12.69
C ILE A 65 14.40 -8.51 11.33
N ALA A 66 14.50 -9.63 10.63
CA ALA A 66 14.01 -9.76 9.25
C ALA A 66 12.52 -9.38 9.09
N PRO A 67 11.58 -9.82 9.98
CA PRO A 67 10.18 -9.42 9.87
C PRO A 67 9.97 -7.92 10.05
N TYR A 68 10.70 -7.26 10.95
CA TYR A 68 10.53 -5.83 11.18
C TYR A 68 11.06 -4.99 10.02
N ILE A 69 12.18 -5.39 9.42
CA ILE A 69 12.69 -4.75 8.20
C ILE A 69 11.65 -4.82 7.08
N GLY A 70 11.08 -6.02 6.86
CA GLY A 70 10.03 -6.20 5.86
C GLY A 70 8.77 -5.38 6.16
N LEU A 71 8.32 -5.35 7.41
CA LEU A 71 7.14 -4.59 7.83
C LEU A 71 7.33 -3.09 7.62
N VAL A 72 8.48 -2.54 8.04
CA VAL A 72 8.81 -1.12 7.86
C VAL A 72 8.84 -0.77 6.38
N LEU A 73 9.47 -1.60 5.54
CA LEU A 73 9.51 -1.37 4.09
C LEU A 73 8.12 -1.44 3.45
N HIS A 74 7.26 -2.36 3.90
CA HIS A 74 5.89 -2.47 3.40
C HIS A 74 5.07 -1.22 3.75
N ILE A 75 5.13 -0.77 5.00
CA ILE A 75 4.45 0.46 5.47
C ILE A 75 4.99 1.70 4.75
N ALA A 76 6.32 1.81 4.62
CA ALA A 76 6.97 2.92 3.92
C ALA A 76 6.52 2.98 2.46
N THR A 77 6.50 1.84 1.77
CA THR A 77 6.07 1.75 0.36
C THR A 77 4.61 2.18 0.19
N GLY A 78 3.70 1.72 1.05
CA GLY A 78 2.31 2.18 1.01
C GLY A 78 2.18 3.68 1.30
N THR A 79 2.91 4.19 2.28
CA THR A 79 2.94 5.63 2.60
C THR A 79 3.38 6.47 1.40
N VAL A 80 4.46 6.06 0.72
CA VAL A 80 4.95 6.72 -0.51
C VAL A 80 3.91 6.63 -1.62
N ALA A 81 3.26 5.49 -1.80
CA ALA A 81 2.23 5.34 -2.82
C ALA A 81 1.02 6.26 -2.59
N GLY A 82 0.62 6.46 -1.33
CA GLY A 82 -0.40 7.46 -0.99
C GLY A 82 0.03 8.87 -1.39
N ASN A 83 1.29 9.23 -1.14
CA ASN A 83 1.83 10.52 -1.60
C ASN A 83 1.81 10.65 -3.14
N LEU A 84 2.21 9.60 -3.87
CA LEU A 84 2.21 9.56 -5.34
C LEU A 84 0.81 9.70 -5.93
N LEU A 85 -0.21 9.10 -5.32
CA LEU A 85 -1.61 9.36 -5.69
C LEU A 85 -1.92 10.86 -5.58
N GLY A 86 -1.52 11.48 -4.47
CA GLY A 86 -1.70 12.91 -4.24
C GLY A 86 -1.03 13.76 -5.33
N GLN A 87 0.23 13.46 -5.66
CA GLN A 87 0.95 14.15 -6.73
C GLN A 87 0.26 13.97 -8.09
N GLY A 88 -0.17 12.75 -8.41
CA GLY A 88 -0.89 12.45 -9.66
C GLY A 88 -2.17 13.28 -9.80
N VAL A 89 -2.95 13.41 -8.72
CA VAL A 89 -4.18 14.23 -8.72
C VAL A 89 -3.86 15.73 -8.89
N ILE A 90 -2.78 16.23 -8.28
CA ILE A 90 -2.35 17.64 -8.45
C ILE A 90 -1.90 17.92 -9.88
N LEU A 91 -1.12 17.00 -10.48
CA LEU A 91 -0.57 17.17 -11.82
C LEU A 91 -1.64 17.04 -12.91
N TRP A 92 -2.64 16.18 -12.70
CA TRP A 92 -3.68 15.90 -13.68
C TRP A 92 -5.03 16.49 -13.25
N ASN A 93 -5.33 17.70 -13.71
CA ASN A 93 -6.56 18.46 -13.39
C ASN A 93 -7.89 17.73 -13.66
N LYS A 94 -7.87 16.63 -14.43
CA LYS A 94 -9.07 15.79 -14.68
C LYS A 94 -9.35 14.78 -13.56
N LEU A 95 -8.37 14.50 -12.71
CA LEU A 95 -8.50 13.63 -11.56
C LEU A 95 -9.05 14.44 -10.38
N ASN A 96 -10.06 13.91 -9.70
CA ASN A 96 -10.58 14.52 -8.49
C ASN A 96 -10.99 13.47 -7.45
N LEU A 97 -10.69 13.75 -6.18
CA LEU A 97 -11.05 12.90 -5.05
C LEU A 97 -12.34 13.35 -4.34
N ASN A 98 -13.02 14.36 -4.88
CA ASN A 98 -14.18 15.01 -4.25
C ASN A 98 -15.44 14.14 -4.19
N ASN A 99 -15.43 12.96 -4.83
CA ASN A 99 -16.52 11.99 -4.78
C ASN A 99 -15.96 10.66 -4.28
N PHE A 100 -16.56 10.10 -3.23
CA PHE A 100 -16.13 8.84 -2.62
C PHE A 100 -15.95 7.70 -3.64
N ARG A 101 -16.86 7.55 -4.63
CA ARG A 101 -16.76 6.52 -5.66
C ARG A 101 -15.52 6.73 -6.54
N ARG A 102 -15.26 7.99 -6.92
CA ARG A 102 -14.08 8.33 -7.73
C ARG A 102 -12.79 8.15 -6.93
N GLY A 103 -12.79 8.51 -5.66
CA GLY A 103 -11.68 8.27 -4.74
C GLY A 103 -11.31 6.80 -4.68
N ILE A 104 -12.29 5.92 -4.43
CA ILE A 104 -12.09 4.46 -4.41
C ILE A 104 -11.53 3.97 -5.75
N VAL A 105 -12.10 4.37 -6.89
CA VAL A 105 -11.62 3.94 -8.22
C VAL A 105 -10.17 4.36 -8.45
N LEU A 106 -9.79 5.62 -8.16
CA LEU A 106 -8.42 6.09 -8.31
C LEU A 106 -7.46 5.39 -7.35
N GLY A 107 -7.92 5.10 -6.14
CA GLY A 107 -7.18 4.30 -5.18
C GLY A 107 -6.94 2.88 -5.68
N ILE A 108 -7.96 2.19 -6.20
CA ILE A 108 -7.82 0.84 -6.79
C ILE A 108 -6.83 0.87 -7.97
N ILE A 109 -6.94 1.86 -8.87
CA ILE A 109 -5.98 2.04 -9.97
C ILE A 109 -4.57 2.16 -9.41
N THR A 110 -4.36 2.97 -8.37
CA THR A 110 -3.06 3.12 -7.70
C THR A 110 -2.56 1.79 -7.12
N GLY A 111 -3.42 1.04 -6.44
CA GLY A 111 -3.09 -0.27 -5.88
C GLY A 111 -2.70 -1.29 -6.95
N VAL A 112 -3.48 -1.40 -8.03
CA VAL A 112 -3.16 -2.27 -9.16
C VAL A 112 -1.86 -1.83 -9.85
N SER A 113 -1.63 -0.53 -10.01
CA SER A 113 -0.37 -0.01 -10.55
C SER A 113 0.83 -0.40 -9.67
N LEU A 114 0.73 -0.31 -8.34
CA LEU A 114 1.78 -0.81 -7.44
C LEU A 114 2.02 -2.30 -7.62
N TRP A 115 0.94 -3.08 -7.77
CA TRP A 115 1.07 -4.51 -7.96
C TRP A 115 1.81 -4.85 -9.27
N ILE A 116 1.42 -4.23 -10.39
CA ILE A 116 2.05 -4.49 -11.70
C ILE A 116 3.48 -3.96 -11.77
N ILE A 117 3.73 -2.74 -11.29
CA ILE A 117 4.99 -2.01 -11.53
C ILE A 117 6.05 -2.38 -10.50
N LEU A 118 5.66 -2.64 -9.25
CA LEU A 118 6.60 -2.84 -8.15
C LEU A 118 6.54 -4.27 -7.61
N PHE A 119 5.38 -4.70 -7.12
CA PHE A 119 5.28 -6.00 -6.45
C PHE A 119 5.61 -7.16 -7.38
N LEU A 120 4.97 -7.22 -8.56
CA LEU A 120 5.13 -8.35 -9.47
C LEU A 120 6.59 -8.48 -9.96
N PRO A 121 7.27 -7.43 -10.43
CA PRO A 121 8.70 -7.53 -10.78
C PRO A 121 9.59 -7.91 -9.59
N LEU A 122 9.35 -7.32 -8.41
CA LEU A 122 10.12 -7.64 -7.20
C LEU A 122 9.93 -9.11 -6.79
N ALA A 123 8.69 -9.60 -6.80
CA ALA A 123 8.37 -10.98 -6.49
C ALA A 123 9.02 -11.95 -7.49
N THR A 124 8.92 -11.65 -8.78
CA THR A 124 9.39 -12.51 -9.88
C THR A 124 10.91 -12.58 -9.96
N PHE A 125 11.57 -11.41 -9.93
CA PHE A 125 12.99 -11.32 -10.30
C PHE A 125 13.94 -11.25 -9.11
N ILE A 126 13.42 -10.97 -7.91
CA ILE A 126 14.24 -10.82 -6.70
C ILE A 126 13.85 -11.83 -5.64
N ILE A 127 12.57 -11.83 -5.21
CA ILE A 127 12.15 -12.64 -4.06
C ILE A 127 12.12 -14.13 -4.42
N GLN A 128 11.43 -14.53 -5.49
CA GLN A 128 11.31 -15.94 -5.86
C GLN A 128 12.69 -16.60 -6.09
N PRO A 129 13.63 -16.03 -6.86
CA PRO A 129 14.95 -16.62 -7.02
C PRO A 129 15.73 -16.75 -5.70
N LYS A 130 15.54 -15.81 -4.76
CA LYS A 130 16.16 -15.90 -3.42
C LYS A 130 15.58 -17.05 -2.62
N LEU A 131 14.25 -17.22 -2.62
CA LEU A 131 13.60 -18.33 -1.93
C LEU A 131 14.04 -19.68 -2.52
N ASP A 132 14.12 -19.80 -3.84
CA ASP A 132 14.59 -21.03 -4.52
C ASP A 132 16.06 -21.33 -4.17
N SER A 133 16.91 -20.30 -4.08
CA SER A 133 18.31 -20.45 -3.63
C SER A 133 18.39 -20.89 -2.17
N PHE A 134 17.58 -20.33 -1.29
CA PHE A 134 17.54 -20.69 0.13
C PHE A 134 17.01 -22.10 0.37
N TYR A 135 16.08 -22.59 -0.45
CA TYR A 135 15.62 -23.98 -0.35
C TYR A 135 16.76 -24.99 -0.53
N ASN A 136 17.77 -24.65 -1.34
CA ASN A 136 18.93 -25.50 -1.60
C ASN A 136 20.13 -25.19 -0.69
N SER A 137 20.27 -23.94 -0.25
CA SER A 137 21.49 -23.42 0.38
C SER A 137 21.19 -22.28 1.37
N ALA A 138 20.29 -22.51 2.32
CA ALA A 138 19.96 -21.53 3.33
C ALA A 138 21.15 -21.23 4.27
N PRO A 139 21.34 -19.97 4.69
CA PRO A 139 22.39 -19.59 5.63
C PRO A 139 22.12 -20.08 7.06
N ASN A 140 20.86 -20.38 7.40
CA ASN A 140 20.47 -20.94 8.69
C ASN A 140 19.08 -21.62 8.59
N GLN A 141 18.69 -22.28 9.68
CA GLN A 141 17.42 -23.00 9.77
C GLN A 141 16.19 -22.09 9.60
N TYR A 142 16.24 -20.87 10.10
CA TYR A 142 15.13 -19.92 10.01
C TYR A 142 14.82 -19.54 8.55
N VAL A 143 15.86 -19.20 7.79
CA VAL A 143 15.73 -18.85 6.36
C VAL A 143 15.30 -20.08 5.55
N PHE A 144 15.80 -21.27 5.89
CA PHE A 144 15.36 -22.52 5.27
C PHE A 144 13.85 -22.74 5.46
N GLN A 145 13.36 -22.60 6.70
CA GLN A 145 11.94 -22.78 7.02
C GLN A 145 11.04 -21.79 6.27
N ILE A 146 11.45 -20.51 6.17
CA ILE A 146 10.74 -19.53 5.32
C ILE A 146 10.72 -20.01 3.88
N SER A 147 11.86 -20.37 3.29
CA SER A 147 11.91 -20.79 1.89
C SER A 147 11.02 -22.01 1.62
N GLN A 148 11.05 -23.02 2.49
CA GLN A 148 10.23 -24.22 2.39
C GLN A 148 8.74 -23.90 2.41
N GLN A 149 8.31 -22.93 3.22
CA GLN A 149 6.90 -22.55 3.33
C GLN A 149 6.35 -21.91 2.06
N PHE A 150 7.20 -21.25 1.26
CA PHE A 150 6.79 -20.59 0.02
C PHE A 150 7.07 -21.42 -1.24
N THR A 151 7.69 -22.59 -1.12
CA THR A 151 8.00 -23.47 -2.25
C THR A 151 6.73 -23.84 -3.02
N GLY A 152 6.73 -23.56 -4.33
CA GLY A 152 5.60 -23.86 -5.22
C GLY A 152 4.38 -22.94 -5.07
N LEU A 153 4.43 -21.93 -4.20
CA LEU A 153 3.30 -21.03 -3.93
C LEU A 153 3.34 -19.72 -4.74
N TYR A 154 4.30 -19.56 -5.66
CA TYR A 154 4.50 -18.32 -6.43
C TYR A 154 3.20 -17.76 -7.03
N LEU A 155 2.41 -18.59 -7.72
CA LEU A 155 1.16 -18.15 -8.34
C LEU A 155 0.11 -17.73 -7.31
N LEU A 156 -0.03 -18.50 -6.22
CA LEU A 156 -0.99 -18.22 -5.15
C LEU A 156 -0.64 -16.91 -4.43
N VAL A 157 0.63 -16.72 -4.09
CA VAL A 157 1.12 -15.49 -3.43
C VAL A 157 0.96 -14.29 -4.34
N THR A 158 1.30 -14.43 -5.62
CA THR A 158 1.20 -13.35 -6.60
C THR A 158 -0.24 -12.93 -6.86
N ALA A 159 -1.15 -13.89 -7.02
CA ALA A 159 -2.58 -13.64 -7.19
C ALA A 159 -3.23 -13.10 -5.90
N GLY A 160 -2.88 -13.66 -4.75
CA GLY A 160 -3.33 -13.17 -3.44
C GLY A 160 -2.86 -11.74 -3.17
N ALA A 161 -1.62 -11.41 -3.55
CA ALA A 161 -1.11 -10.05 -3.45
C ALA A 161 -1.91 -9.06 -4.31
N LEU A 162 -2.37 -9.44 -5.51
CA LEU A 162 -3.23 -8.56 -6.32
C LEU A 162 -4.51 -8.19 -5.56
N PHE A 163 -5.14 -9.17 -4.91
CA PHE A 163 -6.31 -8.91 -4.07
C PHE A 163 -5.99 -7.90 -2.94
N PHE A 164 -4.91 -8.12 -2.19
CA PHE A 164 -4.50 -7.18 -1.14
C PHE A 164 -4.19 -5.78 -1.67
N HIS A 165 -3.62 -5.66 -2.86
CA HIS A 165 -3.34 -4.36 -3.49
C HIS A 165 -4.63 -3.64 -3.95
N ILE A 166 -5.64 -4.38 -4.39
CA ILE A 166 -6.97 -3.82 -4.68
C ILE A 166 -7.61 -3.30 -3.39
N VAL A 167 -7.57 -4.09 -2.30
CA VAL A 167 -8.11 -3.68 -0.99
C VAL A 167 -7.36 -2.47 -0.44
N TYR A 168 -6.02 -2.48 -0.50
CA TYR A 168 -5.15 -1.35 -0.17
C TYR A 168 -5.61 -0.09 -0.91
N GLY A 169 -5.73 -0.20 -2.24
CA GLY A 169 -6.14 0.90 -3.10
C GLY A 169 -7.51 1.45 -2.74
N ALA A 170 -8.49 0.58 -2.50
CA ALA A 170 -9.83 0.99 -2.10
C ALA A 170 -9.82 1.77 -0.77
N ILE A 171 -9.08 1.29 0.24
CA ILE A 171 -8.95 1.98 1.55
C ILE A 171 -8.23 3.32 1.37
N LEU A 172 -7.11 3.36 0.66
CA LEU A 172 -6.36 4.58 0.35
C LEU A 172 -7.27 5.63 -0.30
N GLY A 173 -7.95 5.25 -1.38
CA GLY A 173 -8.81 6.14 -2.15
C GLY A 173 -10.00 6.66 -1.34
N PHE A 174 -10.60 5.79 -0.52
CA PHE A 174 -11.65 6.17 0.42
C PHE A 174 -11.17 7.19 1.45
N LEU A 175 -10.09 6.88 2.19
CA LEU A 175 -9.56 7.74 3.24
C LEU A 175 -9.10 9.11 2.69
N ALA A 176 -8.36 9.10 1.57
CA ALA A 176 -7.92 10.33 0.92
C ALA A 176 -9.10 11.22 0.50
N GLY A 177 -10.13 10.64 -0.11
CA GLY A 177 -11.35 11.39 -0.46
C GLY A 177 -12.06 11.99 0.75
N ARG A 178 -12.19 11.23 1.85
CA ARG A 178 -12.83 11.71 3.08
C ARG A 178 -12.05 12.81 3.77
N PHE A 179 -10.72 12.72 3.84
CA PHE A 179 -9.89 13.78 4.43
C PHE A 179 -10.02 15.10 3.67
N VAL A 180 -10.06 15.05 2.34
CA VAL A 180 -10.24 16.23 1.49
C VAL A 180 -11.62 16.85 1.71
N GLU A 181 -12.68 16.04 1.73
CA GLU A 181 -14.05 16.51 1.94
C GLU A 181 -14.24 17.16 3.32
N LEU A 182 -13.71 16.56 4.39
CA LEU A 182 -13.77 17.11 5.74
C LEU A 182 -13.05 18.47 5.85
N ASN A 183 -11.96 18.67 5.11
CA ASN A 183 -11.26 19.95 5.07
C ASN A 183 -12.08 21.02 4.35
N THR A 184 -12.68 20.69 3.20
CA THR A 184 -13.52 21.63 2.44
C THR A 184 -14.78 22.04 3.21
N SER A 185 -15.45 21.12 3.91
CA SER A 185 -16.66 21.41 4.69
C SER A 185 -16.38 22.33 5.89
N LYS A 186 -15.24 22.15 6.57
CA LYS A 186 -14.81 23.06 7.65
C LYS A 186 -14.59 24.49 7.14
N PHE A 187 -13.92 24.65 6.00
CA PHE A 187 -13.65 25.97 5.42
C PHE A 187 -14.94 26.72 5.06
N THR A 188 -15.91 26.05 4.43
CA THR A 188 -17.21 26.66 4.10
C THR A 188 -17.96 27.15 5.34
N ARG A 189 -17.89 26.40 6.45
CA ARG A 189 -18.58 26.76 7.70
C ARG A 189 -17.96 27.98 8.39
N THR A 190 -16.64 28.12 8.34
CA THR A 190 -15.93 29.27 8.94
C THR A 190 -16.19 30.57 8.19
N ASN A 191 -16.38 30.53 6.87
CA ASN A 191 -16.64 31.72 6.05
C ASN A 191 -18.14 32.15 6.02
N GLN A 192 -19.00 31.47 6.79
CA GLN A 192 -20.43 31.79 6.92
C GLN A 192 -20.80 32.35 8.31
N LEU A 193 -19.81 32.51 9.19
CA LEU A 193 -19.90 33.15 10.50
C LEU A 193 -19.16 34.49 10.48
#